data_AF-A0A3A8L2Z5-F1
#
_entry.id   AF-A0A3A8L2Z5-F1
#
_cell.length_a   1.000
_cell.length_b   1.000
_cell.length_c   1.000
_cell.angle_alpha   90.00
_cell.angle_beta   90.00
_cell.angle_gamma   90.00
#
_symmetry.space_group_name_H-M   'P 1'
#
loop_
_entity.id
_entity.type
_entity.pdbx_description
1 polymer ?
#
loop_
_entity_poly.entity_id
_entity_poly.type
_entity_poly.pdbx_seq_one_letter_code
_entity_poly.pdbx_strand_id
1 'polypeptide(L)'
;MRAALFLAILPRWLAVCLSLVGAQAFAGYTSVPDGYVLLGIETSNRYLVAGGARFYIPPAQHSLYSGATTVALPQATINSYTQIPMDGTLIRQKGTAEIYVVVGQAYWWIPSPTELAYWDDWKMVNDIPNSDWRAPFINYSYNVLVQERSTSQIYLWVAGAKYPVNTSADLDYFGGLSSVRVIPLGTLASTTYEPWCGANLRERSSSTVYNLGYINSSYTSMRKSVTASPAHSAVPDGALAPVPVFNVSGELSCIW
;
A
#
# COMPACT_ATOMS: atom_id res chain seq x y z
N MET A 1 45.20 11.54 -57.47
CA MET A 1 45.65 12.51 -56.44
C MET A 1 45.35 11.92 -55.07
N ARG A 2 46.35 11.94 -54.18
CA ARG A 2 46.23 11.55 -52.78
C ARG A 2 45.39 12.58 -52.01
N ALA A 3 44.53 12.12 -51.12
CA ALA A 3 44.33 12.73 -49.80
C ALA A 3 43.74 11.67 -48.86
N ALA A 4 44.44 11.41 -47.76
CA ALA A 4 44.01 10.58 -46.64
C ALA A 4 43.43 11.46 -45.53
N LEU A 5 42.69 10.84 -44.60
CA LEU A 5 42.49 11.13 -43.16
C LEU A 5 41.01 10.93 -42.77
N PHE A 6 40.64 9.83 -42.08
CA PHE A 6 40.82 9.45 -40.66
C PHE A 6 39.59 9.84 -39.78
N LEU A 7 38.87 8.79 -39.33
CA LEU A 7 38.20 8.54 -38.04
C LEU A 7 37.36 9.62 -37.30
N ALA A 8 36.09 9.26 -36.99
CA ALA A 8 35.45 9.24 -35.65
C ALA A 8 33.96 8.83 -35.81
N ILE A 9 33.49 7.63 -35.46
CA ILE A 9 33.08 7.10 -34.13
C ILE A 9 31.77 7.73 -33.58
N LEU A 10 30.65 7.00 -33.81
CA LEU A 10 29.47 6.71 -32.94
C LEU A 10 28.46 7.85 -32.55
N PRO A 11 27.22 7.53 -32.10
CA PRO A 11 26.29 6.44 -32.49
C PRO A 11 24.76 6.80 -32.48
N ARG A 12 23.95 5.90 -33.06
CA ARG A 12 22.61 5.42 -32.61
C ARG A 12 21.63 6.45 -32.01
N TRP A 13 20.93 7.20 -32.85
CA TRP A 13 19.64 7.83 -32.50
C TRP A 13 18.59 7.43 -33.54
N LEU A 14 18.27 6.13 -33.57
CA LEU A 14 17.17 5.61 -34.37
C LEU A 14 16.32 4.70 -33.49
N ALA A 15 15.13 5.19 -33.20
CA ALA A 15 13.89 4.43 -33.07
C ALA A 15 14.02 3.05 -32.42
N VAL A 16 13.82 3.00 -31.10
CA VAL A 16 13.39 1.78 -30.41
C VAL A 16 12.15 2.11 -29.59
N CYS A 17 11.03 1.66 -30.16
CA CYS A 17 9.84 1.17 -29.48
C CYS A 17 8.95 2.20 -28.76
N LEU A 18 8.09 2.84 -29.56
CA LEU A 18 6.67 2.87 -29.22
C LEU A 18 6.19 1.43 -28.94
N SER A 19 6.24 1.02 -27.68
CA SER A 19 5.38 -0.03 -27.15
C SER A 19 4.35 0.65 -26.26
N LEU A 20 3.16 0.92 -26.82
CA LEU A 20 1.96 1.21 -26.05
C LEU A 20 1.61 -0.06 -25.25
N VAL A 21 2.30 -0.25 -24.14
CA VAL A 21 1.76 -0.98 -22.99
C VAL A 21 0.85 0.01 -22.29
N GLY A 22 -0.38 -0.42 -21.97
CA GLY A 22 -1.37 0.41 -21.29
C GLY A 22 -0.77 1.10 -20.06
N ALA A 23 -0.44 2.38 -20.21
CA ALA A 23 0.01 3.20 -19.12
C ALA A 23 -1.22 3.54 -18.28
N GLN A 24 -1.53 2.70 -17.30
CA GLN A 24 -1.86 3.30 -16.02
C GLN A 24 -0.60 4.06 -15.63
N ALA A 25 -0.57 5.37 -15.92
CA ALA A 25 0.49 6.23 -15.46
C ALA A 25 0.52 6.06 -13.94
N PHE A 26 1.51 5.32 -13.43
CA PHE A 26 1.74 5.25 -11.99
C PHE A 26 1.88 6.68 -11.53
N ALA A 27 0.99 7.08 -10.60
CA ALA A 27 1.08 8.39 -10.02
C ALA A 27 2.49 8.52 -9.41
N GLY A 28 3.23 9.56 -9.82
CA GLY A 28 4.62 9.74 -9.45
C GLY A 28 4.75 10.31 -8.03
N TYR A 29 5.93 10.23 -7.45
CA TYR A 29 6.24 11.03 -6.26
C TYR A 29 6.50 12.48 -6.66
N THR A 30 6.04 13.42 -5.83
CA THR A 30 6.39 14.83 -6.02
C THR A 30 7.83 15.09 -5.54
N SER A 31 8.54 16.00 -6.22
CA SER A 31 9.84 16.52 -5.75
C SER A 31 9.69 17.69 -4.78
N VAL A 32 8.45 18.13 -4.50
CA VAL A 32 8.18 19.17 -3.50
C VAL A 32 8.56 18.62 -2.11
N PRO A 33 9.22 19.40 -1.24
CA PRO A 33 9.63 18.91 0.08
C PRO A 33 8.45 18.57 0.99
N ASP A 34 8.70 17.65 1.93
CA ASP A 34 7.76 17.31 3.00
C ASP A 34 7.38 18.55 3.83
N GLY A 35 6.13 18.58 4.31
CA GLY A 35 5.57 19.71 5.07
C GLY A 35 5.06 20.87 4.21
N TYR A 36 5.32 20.88 2.90
CA TYR A 36 4.78 21.90 1.99
C TYR A 36 3.33 21.59 1.63
N VAL A 37 2.59 22.63 1.25
CA VAL A 37 1.20 22.53 0.79
C VAL A 37 1.13 22.74 -0.72
N LEU A 38 0.62 21.76 -1.45
CA LEU A 38 0.22 21.90 -2.85
C LEU A 38 -1.16 22.58 -2.91
N LEU A 39 -1.27 23.69 -3.65
CA LEU A 39 -2.51 24.42 -3.87
C LEU A 39 -2.96 24.23 -5.32
N GLY A 40 -4.13 23.62 -5.51
CA GLY A 40 -4.77 23.52 -6.83
C GLY A 40 -5.30 24.89 -7.26
N ILE A 41 -4.73 25.47 -8.32
CA ILE A 41 -5.05 26.83 -8.77
C ILE A 41 -6.49 26.97 -9.31
N GLU A 42 -7.09 25.87 -9.79
CA GLU A 42 -8.45 25.87 -10.35
C GLU A 42 -9.53 25.50 -9.32
N THR A 43 -9.15 24.79 -8.26
CA THR A 43 -10.09 24.18 -7.30
C THR A 43 -9.99 24.77 -5.89
N SER A 44 -8.90 25.46 -5.59
CA SER A 44 -8.50 25.84 -4.22
C SER A 44 -8.32 24.65 -3.27
N ASN A 45 -8.26 23.41 -3.78
CA ASN A 45 -7.94 22.24 -2.98
C ASN A 45 -6.50 22.33 -2.48
N ARG A 46 -6.27 21.82 -1.27
CA ARG A 46 -4.95 21.83 -0.64
C ARG A 46 -4.52 20.42 -0.29
N TYR A 47 -3.25 20.12 -0.50
CA TYR A 47 -2.67 18.83 -0.18
C TYR A 47 -1.34 19.00 0.55
N LEU A 48 -1.14 18.31 1.67
CA LEU A 48 0.15 18.25 2.34
C LEU A 48 1.05 17.25 1.61
N VAL A 49 2.33 17.57 1.47
CA VAL A 49 3.36 16.62 1.02
C VAL A 49 3.98 15.91 2.21
N ALA A 50 4.03 14.58 2.14
CA ALA A 50 4.75 13.74 3.10
C ALA A 50 5.25 12.46 2.41
N GLY A 51 6.54 12.16 2.53
CA GLY A 51 7.19 11.05 1.83
C GLY A 51 6.99 11.09 0.32
N GLY A 52 6.95 12.30 -0.27
CA GLY A 52 6.69 12.52 -1.70
C GLY A 52 5.25 12.22 -2.16
N ALA A 53 4.34 11.85 -1.26
CA ALA A 53 2.92 11.63 -1.56
C ALA A 53 2.07 12.83 -1.15
N ARG A 54 0.84 12.91 -1.71
CA ARG A 54 -0.14 13.96 -1.41
C ARG A 54 -1.19 13.48 -0.42
N PHE A 55 -1.47 14.30 0.59
CA PHE A 55 -2.55 14.10 1.55
C PHE A 55 -3.54 15.24 1.46
N TYR A 56 -4.81 14.94 1.14
CA TYR A 56 -5.85 15.97 1.05
C TYR A 56 -6.04 16.66 2.41
N ILE A 57 -6.05 17.99 2.41
CA ILE A 57 -6.34 18.81 3.59
C ILE A 57 -7.81 19.24 3.52
N PRO A 58 -8.69 18.71 4.40
CA PRO A 58 -10.08 19.15 4.44
C PRO A 58 -10.18 20.67 4.70
N PRO A 59 -11.15 21.38 4.10
CA PRO A 59 -11.30 22.84 4.27
C PRO A 59 -11.28 23.32 5.72
N ALA A 60 -11.91 22.57 6.63
CA ALA A 60 -11.95 22.87 8.05
C ALA A 60 -10.57 22.90 8.74
N GLN A 61 -9.53 22.32 8.12
CA GLN A 61 -8.17 22.26 8.64
C GLN A 61 -7.21 23.23 7.95
N HIS A 62 -7.65 24.02 6.97
CA HIS A 62 -6.73 24.91 6.20
C HIS A 62 -5.96 25.88 7.08
N SER A 63 -6.57 26.39 8.17
CA SER A 63 -5.92 27.28 9.12
C SER A 63 -4.72 26.66 9.85
N LEU A 64 -4.73 25.32 10.04
CA LEU A 64 -3.64 24.58 10.67
C LEU A 64 -2.36 24.54 9.84
N TYR A 65 -2.45 24.92 8.56
CA TYR A 65 -1.35 24.92 7.60
C TYR A 65 -1.03 26.33 7.07
N SER A 66 -1.54 27.39 7.71
CA SER A 66 -1.32 28.78 7.29
C SER A 66 0.14 29.20 7.29
N GLY A 67 0.98 28.59 8.14
CA GLY A 67 2.42 28.82 8.19
C GLY A 67 3.25 27.95 7.24
N ALA A 68 2.64 27.02 6.51
CA ALA A 68 3.36 26.14 5.60
C ALA A 68 3.64 26.83 4.25
N THR A 69 4.80 26.57 3.67
CA THR A 69 5.12 27.03 2.31
C THR A 69 4.14 26.41 1.32
N THR A 70 3.55 27.25 0.46
CA THR A 70 2.56 26.82 -0.53
C THR A 70 3.16 26.81 -1.93
N VAL A 71 2.90 25.74 -2.69
CA VAL A 71 3.26 25.60 -4.10
C VAL A 71 1.97 25.51 -4.92
N ALA A 72 1.71 26.54 -5.72
CA ALA A 72 0.55 26.58 -6.60
C ALA A 72 0.80 25.76 -7.88
N LEU A 73 -0.07 24.80 -8.18
CA LEU A 73 0.04 23.91 -9.33
C LEU A 73 -1.35 23.67 -9.97
N PRO A 74 -1.40 23.28 -11.26
CA PRO A 74 -2.63 22.74 -11.84
C PRO A 74 -3.11 21.52 -11.07
N GLN A 75 -4.42 21.42 -10.83
CA GLN A 75 -5.02 20.26 -10.14
C GLN A 75 -4.70 18.94 -10.85
N ALA A 76 -4.58 18.95 -12.18
CA ALA A 76 -4.17 17.78 -12.96
C ALA A 76 -2.76 17.30 -12.60
N THR A 77 -1.81 18.23 -12.39
CA THR A 77 -0.46 17.91 -11.93
C THR A 77 -0.50 17.31 -10.52
N ILE A 78 -1.28 17.89 -9.61
CA ILE A 78 -1.42 17.33 -8.25
C ILE A 78 -2.02 15.92 -8.31
N ASN A 79 -3.04 15.69 -9.13
CA ASN A 79 -3.67 14.38 -9.30
C ASN A 79 -2.72 13.32 -9.86
N SER A 80 -1.67 13.73 -10.58
CA SER A 80 -0.61 12.83 -11.05
C SER A 80 0.33 12.35 -9.94
N TYR A 81 0.27 12.94 -8.74
CA TYR A 81 1.08 12.49 -7.61
C TYR A 81 0.39 11.39 -6.81
N THR A 82 1.18 10.40 -6.37
CA THR A 82 0.70 9.28 -5.56
C THR A 82 0.16 9.74 -4.22
N GLN A 83 -0.77 8.95 -3.67
CA GLN A 83 -1.33 9.11 -2.34
C GLN A 83 -0.69 8.16 -1.31
N ILE A 84 0.16 7.23 -1.77
CA ILE A 84 0.91 6.31 -0.92
C ILE A 84 2.36 6.83 -0.81
N PRO A 85 2.84 7.17 0.40
CA PRO A 85 4.22 7.64 0.61
C PRO A 85 5.29 6.63 0.21
N MET A 86 6.54 7.09 0.12
CA MET A 86 7.70 6.22 -0.06
C MET A 86 7.89 5.31 1.15
N ASP A 87 8.49 4.14 0.91
CA ASP A 87 8.94 3.24 1.98
C ASP A 87 9.88 3.97 2.95
N GLY A 88 9.71 3.72 4.25
CA GLY A 88 10.41 4.40 5.34
C GLY A 88 9.74 5.68 5.83
N THR A 89 8.71 6.19 5.14
CA THR A 89 8.02 7.41 5.59
C THR A 89 7.26 7.16 6.90
N LEU A 90 7.57 7.95 7.93
CA LEU A 90 6.82 7.99 9.18
C LEU A 90 5.67 9.00 9.09
N ILE A 91 4.46 8.56 9.42
CA ILE A 91 3.26 9.39 9.40
C ILE A 91 2.50 9.31 10.73
N ARG A 92 1.93 10.44 11.13
CA ARG A 92 1.01 10.55 12.26
C ARG A 92 -0.18 11.43 11.86
N GLN A 93 -1.39 10.95 12.11
CA GLN A 93 -2.58 11.75 11.87
C GLN A 93 -2.68 12.85 12.93
N LYS A 94 -2.87 14.10 12.51
CA LYS A 94 -3.03 15.22 13.45
C LYS A 94 -4.18 14.93 14.42
N GLY A 95 -3.88 15.06 15.71
CA GLY A 95 -4.83 14.78 16.79
C GLY A 95 -4.82 13.34 17.32
N THR A 96 -3.93 12.47 16.80
CA THR A 96 -3.76 11.10 17.28
C THR A 96 -2.32 10.87 17.78
N ALA A 97 -2.10 9.79 18.54
CA ALA A 97 -0.78 9.46 19.10
C ALA A 97 -0.03 8.41 18.25
N GLU A 98 -0.78 7.61 17.50
CA GLU A 98 -0.29 6.49 16.71
C GLU A 98 0.58 6.95 15.56
N ILE A 99 1.77 6.39 15.48
CA ILE A 99 2.72 6.59 14.38
C ILE A 99 2.74 5.32 13.54
N TYR A 100 2.76 5.50 12.23
CA TYR A 100 2.88 4.42 11.27
C TYR A 100 4.10 4.63 10.39
N VAL A 101 4.74 3.55 9.97
CA VAL A 101 5.73 3.57 8.89
C VAL A 101 5.14 2.95 7.64
N VAL A 102 5.44 3.54 6.48
CA VAL A 102 5.12 2.94 5.19
C VAL A 102 6.21 1.96 4.80
N VAL A 103 5.85 0.70 4.55
CA VAL A 103 6.77 -0.32 4.05
C VAL A 103 6.04 -1.22 3.06
N GLY A 104 6.58 -1.36 1.86
CA GLY A 104 5.99 -2.15 0.80
C GLY A 104 4.56 -1.72 0.54
N GLN A 105 4.32 -0.43 0.26
CA GLN A 105 2.99 0.14 -0.05
C GLN A 105 1.88 -0.16 0.98
N ALA A 106 2.24 -0.55 2.21
CA ALA A 106 1.35 -0.74 3.34
C ALA A 106 1.83 0.11 4.52
N TYR A 107 0.93 0.41 5.45
CA TYR A 107 1.28 1.13 6.68
C TYR A 107 1.32 0.16 7.86
N TRP A 108 2.32 0.33 8.73
CA TRP A 108 2.57 -0.55 9.86
C TRP A 108 2.66 0.27 11.13
N TRP A 109 1.91 -0.12 12.16
CA TRP A 109 1.87 0.60 13.42
C TRP A 109 3.18 0.41 14.16
N ILE A 110 3.71 1.49 14.73
CA ILE A 110 4.88 1.46 15.61
C ILE A 110 4.38 1.43 17.06
N PRO A 111 4.49 0.30 17.77
CA PRO A 111 3.80 0.10 19.03
C PRO A 111 4.48 0.77 20.24
N SER A 112 5.73 1.22 20.11
CA SER A 112 6.47 1.81 21.23
C SER A 112 7.49 2.85 20.78
N PRO A 113 7.88 3.80 21.66
CA PRO A 113 8.96 4.74 21.39
C PRO A 113 10.32 4.06 21.14
N THR A 114 10.57 2.91 21.79
CA THR A 114 11.78 2.12 21.57
C THR A 114 11.82 1.57 20.15
N GLU A 115 10.68 1.09 19.64
CA GLU A 115 10.61 0.63 18.25
C GLU A 115 10.68 1.81 17.28
N LEU A 116 10.06 2.95 17.61
CA LEU A 116 10.16 4.17 16.79
C LEU A 116 11.62 4.53 16.53
N ALA A 117 12.44 4.58 17.59
CA ALA A 117 13.87 4.91 17.50
C ALA A 117 14.70 4.01 16.56
N TYR A 118 14.19 2.83 16.16
CA TYR A 118 14.81 2.00 15.13
C TYR A 118 14.53 2.50 13.70
N TRP A 119 13.33 3.03 13.47
CA TRP A 119 12.88 3.49 12.16
C TRP A 119 13.34 4.90 11.85
N ASP A 120 13.26 5.79 12.84
CA ASP A 120 13.94 7.08 12.93
C ASP A 120 13.60 7.70 14.30
N ASP A 121 14.15 8.85 14.64
CA ASP A 121 13.66 9.63 15.77
C ASP A 121 12.36 10.40 15.42
N TRP A 122 11.69 10.94 16.44
CA TRP A 122 10.44 11.70 16.33
C TRP A 122 10.49 12.90 15.37
N LYS A 123 11.68 13.38 15.03
CA LYS A 123 11.89 14.57 14.19
C LYS A 123 11.53 14.36 12.72
N MET A 124 11.43 13.11 12.26
CA MET A 124 11.10 12.77 10.87
C MET A 124 9.63 12.35 10.69
N VAL A 125 8.81 12.46 11.74
CA VAL A 125 7.38 12.12 11.66
C VAL A 125 6.61 13.21 10.92
N ASN A 126 5.99 12.84 9.81
CA ASN A 126 5.11 13.73 9.06
C ASN A 126 3.72 13.79 9.72
N ASP A 127 3.34 14.95 10.26
CA ASP A 127 2.00 15.20 10.80
C ASP A 127 0.99 15.48 9.68
N ILE A 128 0.29 14.43 9.26
CA ILE A 128 -0.68 14.47 8.15
C ILE A 128 -2.07 14.96 8.60
N PRO A 129 -2.90 15.49 7.67
CA PRO A 129 -4.24 15.95 7.99
C PRO A 129 -5.11 14.87 8.61
N ASN A 130 -6.02 15.27 9.50
CA ASN A 130 -7.08 14.40 10.00
C ASN A 130 -8.08 14.14 8.86
N SER A 131 -7.85 13.08 8.10
CA SER A 131 -8.58 12.75 6.87
C SER A 131 -8.62 11.23 6.70
N ASP A 132 -9.36 10.76 5.70
CA ASP A 132 -9.33 9.34 5.31
C ASP A 132 -8.05 9.00 4.52
N TRP A 133 -6.91 9.08 5.21
CA TRP A 133 -5.60 8.81 4.62
C TRP A 133 -5.35 7.32 4.39
N ARG A 134 -6.17 6.44 4.97
CA ARG A 134 -6.04 4.98 4.85
C ARG A 134 -6.67 4.46 3.56
N ALA A 135 -7.68 5.13 3.00
CA ALA A 135 -8.36 4.70 1.78
C ALA A 135 -7.42 4.36 0.60
N PRO A 136 -6.36 5.14 0.29
CA PRO A 136 -5.42 4.79 -0.78
C PRO A 136 -4.69 3.45 -0.60
N PHE A 137 -4.56 2.96 0.64
CA PHE A 137 -3.91 1.68 0.93
C PHE A 137 -4.85 0.47 0.76
N ILE A 138 -6.15 0.70 0.53
CA ILE A 138 -7.11 -0.38 0.32
C ILE A 138 -6.97 -0.92 -1.11
N ASN A 139 -6.23 -2.01 -1.24
CA ASN A 139 -6.08 -2.76 -2.49
C ASN A 139 -6.13 -4.27 -2.21
N TYR A 140 -7.22 -4.92 -2.60
CA TYR A 140 -7.43 -6.35 -2.36
C TYR A 140 -6.44 -7.26 -3.08
N SER A 141 -5.83 -6.79 -4.17
CA SER A 141 -4.89 -7.56 -4.98
C SER A 141 -3.43 -7.31 -4.59
N TYR A 142 -3.15 -6.23 -3.88
CA TYR A 142 -1.81 -5.96 -3.41
C TYR A 142 -1.41 -6.97 -2.34
N ASN A 143 -0.24 -7.59 -2.54
CA ASN A 143 0.33 -8.52 -1.60
C ASN A 143 1.80 -8.19 -1.35
N VAL A 144 2.26 -8.45 -0.13
CA VAL A 144 3.65 -8.23 0.28
C VAL A 144 4.05 -9.27 1.30
N LEU A 145 5.24 -9.84 1.14
CA LEU A 145 5.86 -10.67 2.16
C LEU A 145 6.46 -9.78 3.24
N VAL A 146 6.11 -10.05 4.49
CA VAL A 146 6.56 -9.26 5.63
C VAL A 146 7.08 -10.12 6.77
N GLN A 147 8.00 -9.55 7.51
CA GLN A 147 8.59 -10.16 8.69
C GLN A 147 8.83 -9.07 9.73
N GLU A 148 8.34 -9.28 10.95
CA GLU A 148 8.67 -8.37 12.04
C GLU A 148 10.17 -8.42 12.32
N ARG A 149 10.77 -7.25 12.49
CA ARG A 149 12.18 -7.14 12.82
C ARG A 149 12.52 -8.00 14.02
N SER A 150 13.63 -8.74 13.93
CA SER A 150 14.12 -9.64 15.00
C SER A 150 13.27 -10.91 15.23
N THR A 151 12.25 -11.16 14.41
CA THR A 151 11.53 -12.45 14.37
C THR A 151 11.99 -13.28 13.19
N SER A 152 11.51 -14.52 13.05
CA SER A 152 11.80 -15.40 11.89
C SER A 152 10.56 -15.76 11.06
N GLN A 153 9.35 -15.59 11.59
CA GLN A 153 8.13 -15.97 10.89
C GLN A 153 7.81 -14.95 9.79
N ILE A 154 7.72 -15.44 8.56
CA ILE A 154 7.28 -14.66 7.41
C ILE A 154 5.76 -14.78 7.27
N TYR A 155 5.12 -13.66 6.95
CA TYR A 155 3.70 -13.60 6.64
C TYR A 155 3.50 -13.00 5.25
N LEU A 156 2.50 -13.49 4.53
CA LEU A 156 1.91 -12.78 3.41
C LEU A 156 0.87 -11.80 3.97
N TRP A 157 1.04 -10.51 3.69
CA TRP A 157 -0.02 -9.53 3.88
C TRP A 157 -0.79 -9.33 2.58
N VAL A 158 -2.10 -9.55 2.60
CA VAL A 158 -2.98 -9.36 1.44
C VAL A 158 -4.41 -9.14 1.87
N ALA A 159 -5.13 -8.27 1.16
CA ALA A 159 -6.53 -7.93 1.45
C ALA A 159 -6.78 -7.57 2.93
N GLY A 160 -5.86 -6.86 3.57
CA GLY A 160 -6.01 -6.42 4.96
C GLY A 160 -5.70 -7.45 6.05
N ALA A 161 -5.27 -8.67 5.69
CA ALA A 161 -4.96 -9.74 6.64
C ALA A 161 -3.55 -10.29 6.45
N LYS A 162 -3.01 -10.88 7.53
CA LYS A 162 -1.77 -11.64 7.52
C LYS A 162 -2.03 -13.15 7.41
N TYR A 163 -1.22 -13.84 6.64
CA TYR A 163 -1.22 -15.30 6.50
C TYR A 163 0.19 -15.85 6.71
N PRO A 164 0.40 -16.80 7.63
CA PRO A 164 1.73 -17.35 7.86
C PRO A 164 2.22 -18.12 6.62
N VAL A 165 3.46 -17.85 6.21
CA VAL A 165 4.14 -18.58 5.14
C VAL A 165 5.01 -19.66 5.78
N ASN A 166 4.57 -20.91 5.68
CA ASN A 166 5.16 -22.03 6.42
C ASN A 166 6.02 -22.97 5.55
N THR A 167 5.94 -22.84 4.23
CA THR A 167 6.67 -23.71 3.30
C THR A 167 7.53 -22.88 2.35
N SER A 168 8.64 -23.48 1.89
CA SER A 168 9.47 -22.88 0.85
C SER A 168 8.69 -22.69 -0.46
N ALA A 169 7.78 -23.60 -0.79
CA ALA A 169 6.95 -23.49 -1.99
C ALA A 169 6.01 -22.27 -1.96
N ASP A 170 5.40 -21.97 -0.81
CA ASP A 170 4.63 -20.73 -0.65
C ASP A 170 5.55 -19.50 -0.75
N LEU A 171 6.70 -19.52 -0.07
CA LEU A 171 7.65 -18.42 -0.08
C LEU A 171 8.15 -18.10 -1.49
N ASP A 172 8.56 -19.11 -2.25
CA ASP A 172 9.04 -18.99 -3.63
C ASP A 172 7.94 -18.46 -4.56
N TYR A 173 6.69 -18.90 -4.38
CA TYR A 173 5.54 -18.44 -5.15
C TYR A 173 5.31 -16.93 -5.00
N PHE A 174 5.49 -16.38 -3.79
CA PHE A 174 5.30 -14.96 -3.51
C PHE A 174 6.57 -14.11 -3.68
N GLY A 175 7.63 -14.67 -4.30
CA GLY A 175 8.82 -13.92 -4.70
C GLY A 175 10.08 -14.19 -3.87
N GLY A 176 10.05 -15.17 -2.97
CA GLY A 176 11.21 -15.63 -2.21
C GLY A 176 11.69 -14.66 -1.12
N LEU A 177 12.79 -15.03 -0.46
CA LEU A 177 13.37 -14.26 0.65
C LEU A 177 13.75 -12.82 0.27
N SER A 178 14.16 -12.57 -0.97
CA SER A 178 14.52 -11.21 -1.44
C SER A 178 13.34 -10.25 -1.50
N SER A 179 12.11 -10.77 -1.52
CA SER A 179 10.88 -9.99 -1.57
C SER A 179 10.32 -9.68 -0.17
N VAL A 180 10.90 -10.27 0.88
CA VAL A 180 10.47 -10.05 2.27
C VAL A 180 10.85 -8.65 2.71
N ARG A 181 9.86 -7.92 3.24
CA ARG A 181 10.03 -6.61 3.84
C ARG A 181 10.06 -6.72 5.36
N VAL A 182 11.01 -6.04 5.98
CA VAL A 182 11.08 -5.93 7.44
C VAL A 182 10.08 -4.88 7.89
N ILE A 183 9.28 -5.18 8.92
CA ILE A 183 8.26 -4.29 9.49
C ILE A 183 8.46 -4.15 11.02
N PRO A 184 7.83 -3.15 11.67
CA PRO A 184 8.04 -2.90 13.09
C PRO A 184 7.75 -4.12 13.97
N LEU A 185 8.57 -4.34 14.98
CA LEU A 185 8.34 -5.39 15.96
C LEU A 185 7.05 -5.12 16.76
N GLY A 186 6.14 -6.09 16.80
CA GLY A 186 4.88 -6.03 17.54
C GLY A 186 3.67 -5.54 16.72
N THR A 187 3.87 -5.02 15.50
CA THR A 187 2.76 -4.56 14.65
C THR A 187 1.83 -5.71 14.25
N LEU A 188 2.37 -6.92 14.02
CA LEU A 188 1.58 -8.06 13.58
C LEU A 188 0.71 -8.60 14.71
N ALA A 189 1.07 -8.40 15.99
CA ALA A 189 0.22 -8.83 17.10
C ALA A 189 -1.17 -8.15 17.06
N SER A 190 -1.21 -6.90 16.61
CA SER A 190 -2.44 -6.11 16.42
C SER A 190 -3.12 -6.31 15.06
N THR A 191 -2.49 -7.07 14.16
CA THR A 191 -2.99 -7.33 12.81
C THR A 191 -3.98 -8.49 12.77
N THR A 192 -5.07 -8.31 12.05
CA THR A 192 -6.12 -9.32 11.85
C THR A 192 -5.68 -10.48 10.93
N TYR A 193 -6.25 -11.66 11.18
CA TYR A 193 -6.24 -12.81 10.25
C TYR A 193 -7.49 -12.82 9.35
N GLU A 194 -8.44 -11.91 9.61
CA GLU A 194 -9.66 -11.75 8.82
C GLU A 194 -9.43 -10.74 7.69
N PRO A 195 -9.47 -11.15 6.41
CA PRO A 195 -9.33 -10.23 5.30
C PRO A 195 -10.50 -9.25 5.25
N TRP A 196 -10.33 -8.13 4.54
CA TRP A 196 -11.42 -7.21 4.28
C TRP A 196 -12.61 -7.93 3.66
N CYS A 197 -13.80 -7.54 4.10
CA CYS A 197 -15.01 -8.09 3.51
C CYS A 197 -15.07 -7.80 2.01
N GLY A 198 -15.56 -8.78 1.25
CA GLY A 198 -15.63 -8.73 -0.21
C GLY A 198 -14.35 -9.23 -0.87
N ALA A 199 -13.33 -9.61 -0.11
CA ALA A 199 -12.12 -10.21 -0.67
C ALA A 199 -12.47 -11.52 -1.40
N ASN A 200 -11.92 -11.68 -2.61
CA ASN A 200 -11.94 -12.94 -3.35
C ASN A 200 -10.54 -13.54 -3.28
N LEU A 201 -10.38 -14.63 -2.53
CA LEU A 201 -9.07 -15.26 -2.31
C LEU A 201 -9.12 -16.73 -2.73
N ARG A 202 -7.96 -17.24 -3.16
CA ARG A 202 -7.76 -18.66 -3.45
C ARG A 202 -6.47 -19.16 -2.81
N GLU A 203 -6.43 -20.43 -2.44
CA GLU A 203 -5.17 -21.10 -2.09
C GLU A 203 -4.27 -21.12 -3.34
N ARG A 204 -2.95 -20.94 -3.20
CA ARG A 204 -2.06 -20.83 -4.37
C ARG A 204 -2.11 -22.07 -5.27
N SER A 205 -2.28 -23.26 -4.69
CA SER A 205 -2.40 -24.55 -5.41
C SER A 205 -3.81 -24.85 -5.93
N SER A 206 -4.80 -24.05 -5.55
CA SER A 206 -6.21 -24.27 -5.93
C SER A 206 -6.69 -23.26 -6.96
N SER A 207 -7.57 -23.71 -7.85
CA SER A 207 -8.34 -22.85 -8.73
C SER A 207 -9.65 -22.37 -8.10
N THR A 208 -10.07 -22.94 -6.96
CA THR A 208 -11.31 -22.54 -6.29
C THR A 208 -11.13 -21.18 -5.63
N VAL A 209 -11.93 -20.20 -6.08
CA VAL A 209 -11.97 -18.87 -5.49
C VAL A 209 -13.09 -18.81 -4.47
N TYR A 210 -12.78 -18.24 -3.30
CA TYR A 210 -13.76 -17.96 -2.28
C TYR A 210 -13.97 -16.46 -2.15
N ASN A 211 -15.23 -16.04 -2.07
CA ASN A 211 -15.58 -14.72 -1.55
C ASN A 211 -15.64 -14.80 -0.02
N LEU A 212 -15.09 -13.78 0.64
CA LEU A 212 -15.00 -13.65 2.10
C LEU A 212 -15.93 -12.54 2.58
N GLY A 213 -16.72 -12.82 3.61
CA GLY A 213 -17.62 -11.84 4.19
C GLY A 213 -18.44 -12.38 5.36
N TYR A 214 -19.50 -11.68 5.73
CA TYR A 214 -20.34 -12.01 6.89
C TYR A 214 -21.72 -12.52 6.45
N ILE A 215 -22.48 -13.18 7.31
CA ILE A 215 -23.84 -13.62 6.92
C ILE A 215 -24.79 -12.42 6.94
N ASN A 216 -24.75 -11.65 8.03
CA ASN A 216 -25.46 -10.39 8.23
C ASN A 216 -24.87 -9.69 9.47
N SER A 217 -25.40 -8.52 9.83
CA SER A 217 -24.96 -7.73 10.99
C SER A 217 -25.08 -8.45 12.34
N SER A 218 -25.86 -9.52 12.45
CA SER A 218 -26.00 -10.33 13.68
C SER A 218 -24.97 -11.45 13.77
N TYR A 219 -24.27 -11.80 12.68
CA TYR A 219 -23.24 -12.83 12.64
C TYR A 219 -21.89 -12.20 12.30
N THR A 220 -21.14 -11.89 13.34
CA THR A 220 -19.86 -11.17 13.26
C THR A 220 -18.66 -12.06 12.95
N SER A 221 -18.87 -13.36 12.70
CA SER A 221 -17.80 -14.27 12.30
C SER A 221 -17.70 -14.37 10.78
N MET A 222 -16.49 -14.17 10.26
CA MET A 222 -16.23 -14.29 8.83
C MET A 222 -16.54 -15.69 8.30
N ARG A 223 -17.03 -15.72 7.06
CA ARG A 223 -17.34 -16.94 6.30
C ARG A 223 -16.72 -16.86 4.91
N LYS A 224 -16.58 -18.02 4.28
CA LYS A 224 -16.17 -18.15 2.88
C LYS A 224 -17.25 -18.86 2.07
N SER A 225 -17.47 -18.42 0.84
CA SER A 225 -18.36 -19.07 -0.13
C SER A 225 -17.67 -19.16 -1.48
N VAL A 226 -17.87 -20.27 -2.20
CA VAL A 226 -17.29 -20.43 -3.55
C VAL A 226 -17.89 -19.39 -4.48
N THR A 227 -17.04 -18.75 -5.30
CA THR A 227 -17.47 -17.74 -6.27
C THR A 227 -16.86 -18.00 -7.64
N ALA A 228 -17.56 -17.55 -8.69
CA ALA A 228 -17.04 -17.49 -10.05
C ALA A 228 -16.26 -16.20 -10.33
N SER A 229 -16.33 -15.21 -9.44
CA SER A 229 -15.57 -13.97 -9.55
C SER A 229 -14.07 -14.24 -9.50
N PRO A 230 -13.24 -13.50 -10.26
CA PRO A 230 -11.80 -13.64 -10.20
C PRO A 230 -11.26 -13.43 -8.78
N ALA A 231 -10.22 -14.18 -8.45
CA ALA A 231 -9.47 -13.93 -7.22
C ALA A 231 -8.78 -12.57 -7.30
N HIS A 232 -8.89 -11.78 -6.23
CA HIS A 232 -8.06 -10.60 -6.03
C HIS A 232 -6.60 -11.02 -5.85
N SER A 233 -6.34 -12.09 -5.11
CA SER A 233 -5.00 -12.66 -4.92
C SER A 233 -5.06 -14.14 -4.50
N ALA A 234 -3.91 -14.80 -4.60
CA ALA A 234 -3.67 -16.08 -3.93
C ALA A 234 -3.15 -15.89 -2.49
N VAL A 235 -3.34 -16.91 -1.66
CA VAL A 235 -2.79 -17.04 -0.29
C VAL A 235 -2.01 -18.37 -0.15
N PRO A 236 -1.14 -18.52 0.88
CA PRO A 236 -0.40 -19.77 1.12
C PRO A 236 -1.35 -20.95 1.35
N ASP A 237 -0.96 -22.14 0.91
CA ASP A 237 -1.84 -23.31 0.99
C ASP A 237 -2.27 -23.61 2.44
N GLY A 238 -3.60 -23.74 2.64
CA GLY A 238 -4.22 -24.02 3.94
C GLY A 238 -4.60 -22.76 4.72
N ALA A 239 -4.24 -21.56 4.22
CA ALA A 239 -4.55 -20.30 4.89
C ALA A 239 -6.04 -20.03 5.05
N LEU A 240 -6.89 -20.51 4.13
CA LEU A 240 -8.34 -20.34 4.18
C LEU A 240 -9.03 -21.47 4.96
N ALA A 241 -8.32 -22.54 5.35
CA ALA A 241 -8.92 -23.68 6.05
C ALA A 241 -9.66 -23.30 7.36
N PRO A 242 -9.16 -22.36 8.18
CA PRO A 242 -9.85 -21.94 9.41
C PRO A 242 -11.14 -21.16 9.16
N VAL A 243 -11.34 -20.57 7.98
CA VAL A 243 -12.54 -19.78 7.67
C VAL A 243 -13.70 -20.74 7.34
N PRO A 244 -14.80 -20.75 8.12
CA PRO A 244 -15.90 -21.68 7.91
C PRO A 244 -16.61 -21.44 6.58
N VAL A 245 -16.99 -22.52 5.90
CA VAL A 245 -17.76 -22.44 4.66
C VAL A 245 -19.21 -22.07 4.96
N PHE A 246 -19.77 -21.17 4.15
CA PHE A 246 -21.19 -20.87 4.11
C PHE A 246 -21.86 -21.74 3.04
N ASN A 247 -22.55 -22.81 3.47
CA ASN A 247 -23.11 -23.85 2.59
C ASN A 247 -24.61 -23.69 2.31
N VAL A 248 -25.25 -22.60 2.75
CA VAL A 248 -26.69 -22.39 2.57
C VAL A 248 -26.95 -21.37 1.46
N SER A 249 -28.15 -21.40 0.88
CA SER A 249 -28.59 -20.39 -0.08
C SER A 249 -28.59 -19.00 0.58
N GLY A 250 -27.81 -18.07 0.04
CA GLY A 250 -27.68 -16.70 0.52
C GLY A 250 -26.38 -16.08 0.04
N GLU A 251 -26.23 -14.77 0.21
CA GLU A 251 -25.02 -14.03 -0.12
C GLU A 251 -24.30 -13.61 1.15
N LEU A 252 -22.97 -13.58 1.09
CA LEU A 252 -22.19 -12.94 2.14
C LEU A 252 -22.34 -11.42 2.01
N SER A 253 -22.47 -10.76 3.14
CA SER A 253 -22.68 -9.32 3.28
C SER A 253 -21.42 -8.65 3.83
N CYS A 254 -21.20 -7.40 3.39
CA CYS A 254 -20.12 -6.52 3.84
C CYS A 254 -20.64 -5.26 4.51
N ILE A 255 -21.78 -5.40 5.17
CA ILE A 255 -22.49 -4.28 5.79
C ILE A 255 -21.88 -4.02 7.16
N TRP A 256 -20.95 -3.06 7.22
CA TRP A 256 -20.51 -2.37 8.43
C TRP A 256 -20.28 -0.89 8.11
#